data_AF-A0A3P7NP94-F1
#
_entry.id   AF-A0A3P7NP94-F1
#
_cell.length_a   1.000
_cell.length_b   1.000
_cell.length_c   1.000
_cell.angle_alpha   90.00
_cell.angle_beta   90.00
_cell.angle_gamma   90.00
#
_symmetry.space_group_name_H-M   'P 1'
#
loop_
_entity.id
_entity.type
_entity.pdbx_description
1 polymer ?
#
loop_
_entity_poly.entity_id
_entity_poly.type
_entity_poly.pdbx_seq_one_letter_code
_entity_poly.pdbx_strand_id
1 'polypeptide(L)'
;MFPPFSYSRARKVVNLRVFEDSETGKRWNKCVKDVDGEILCVSQFTLHSMLKGNKLDFHRAMAPDSSKATYENFLELVRKAYNTSKVKG
;
A
#
# COMPACT_ATOMS: atom_id res chain seq x y z
N MET A 1 -12.83 14.45 -9.05
CA MET A 1 -13.11 13.46 -7.99
C MET A 1 -12.32 12.20 -8.31
N PHE A 2 -11.20 11.94 -7.63
CA PHE A 2 -10.46 10.68 -7.82
C PHE A 2 -11.35 9.50 -7.37
N PRO A 3 -11.41 8.38 -8.09
CA PRO A 3 -12.51 7.42 -7.96
C PRO A 3 -12.37 6.57 -6.69
N PRO A 4 -13.39 5.75 -6.32
CA PRO A 4 -13.41 4.91 -5.10
C PRO A 4 -12.29 3.85 -5.00
N PHE A 5 -11.34 3.82 -5.94
CA PHE A 5 -10.25 2.85 -5.99
C PHE A 5 -9.25 2.95 -4.83
N SER A 6 -9.09 4.11 -4.18
CA SER A 6 -8.13 4.25 -3.06
C SER A 6 -8.57 3.40 -1.86
N TYR A 7 -9.88 3.35 -1.59
CA TYR A 7 -10.44 2.59 -0.49
C TYR A 7 -10.28 1.08 -0.66
N SER A 8 -10.48 0.57 -1.87
CA SER A 8 -10.33 -0.87 -2.14
C SER A 8 -8.87 -1.34 -2.00
N ARG A 9 -7.89 -0.48 -2.34
CA ARG A 9 -6.46 -0.79 -2.19
C ARG A 9 -6.02 -0.85 -0.73
N ALA A 10 -6.43 0.11 0.10
CA ALA A 10 -6.13 0.11 1.53
C ALA A 10 -6.62 -1.19 2.19
N ARG A 11 -7.86 -1.61 1.90
CA ARG A 11 -8.39 -2.90 2.39
C ARG A 11 -7.59 -4.09 1.89
N LYS A 12 -7.13 -4.08 0.62
CA LYS A 12 -6.31 -5.17 0.09
C LYS A 12 -4.99 -5.29 0.85
N VAL A 13 -4.28 -4.19 1.11
CA VAL A 13 -3.02 -4.19 1.88
C VAL A 13 -3.22 -4.80 3.26
N VAL A 14 -4.26 -4.37 3.99
CA VAL A 14 -4.51 -4.82 5.36
C VAL A 14 -4.97 -6.28 5.44
N ASN A 15 -5.68 -6.78 4.42
CA ASN A 15 -6.24 -8.14 4.44
C ASN A 15 -5.44 -9.15 3.61
N LEU A 16 -4.33 -8.74 2.98
CA LEU A 16 -3.54 -9.64 2.16
C LEU A 16 -2.91 -10.73 3.04
N ARG A 17 -3.13 -11.99 2.67
CA ARG A 17 -2.64 -13.15 3.41
C ARG A 17 -1.25 -13.56 2.94
N VAL A 18 -0.23 -12.93 3.49
CA VAL A 18 1.18 -13.16 3.16
C VAL A 18 1.97 -13.85 4.28
N PHE A 19 1.40 -13.92 5.48
CA PHE A 19 2.07 -14.50 6.62
C PHE A 19 1.73 -15.98 6.77
N GLU A 20 2.70 -16.73 7.28
CA GLU A 20 2.53 -18.11 7.70
C GLU A 20 1.74 -18.18 9.01
N ASP A 21 0.97 -19.25 9.14
CA ASP A 21 0.27 -19.58 10.38
C ASP A 21 1.25 -20.29 11.33
N SER A 22 1.56 -19.67 12.48
CA SER A 22 2.52 -20.20 13.44
C SER A 22 2.07 -21.48 14.13
N GLU A 23 0.77 -21.78 14.16
CA GLU A 23 0.24 -22.99 14.79
C GLU A 23 0.23 -24.17 13.81
N THR A 24 -0.10 -23.92 12.54
CA THR A 24 -0.29 -24.97 11.53
C THR A 24 0.83 -25.08 10.50
N GLY A 25 1.74 -24.09 10.42
CA GLY A 25 2.77 -23.99 9.38
C GLY A 25 2.23 -23.64 7.99
N LYS A 26 0.95 -23.28 7.87
CA LYS A 26 0.32 -23.02 6.58
C LYS A 26 0.75 -21.67 6.03
N ARG A 27 1.46 -21.68 4.90
CA ARG A 27 1.86 -20.47 4.14
C ARG A 27 0.64 -19.76 3.53
N TRP A 28 0.74 -18.43 3.36
CA TRP A 28 -0.29 -17.58 2.74
C TRP A 28 -1.65 -17.60 3.47
N ASN A 29 -1.63 -17.70 4.80
CA ASN A 29 -2.85 -17.95 5.58
C ASN A 29 -3.29 -16.74 6.41
N LYS A 30 -2.34 -15.97 6.94
CA LYS A 30 -2.58 -14.87 7.88
C LYS A 30 -2.30 -13.52 7.23
N CYS A 31 -3.11 -12.51 7.56
CA CYS A 31 -2.87 -11.11 7.18
C CYS A 31 -2.16 -10.34 8.31
N VAL A 32 -1.75 -9.09 8.04
CA VAL A 32 -1.00 -8.27 9.01
C VAL A 32 -1.75 -8.09 10.34
N LYS A 33 -3.09 -8.08 10.28
CA LYS A 33 -3.94 -8.01 11.49
C LYS A 33 -3.82 -9.27 12.34
N ASP A 34 -3.80 -10.44 11.70
CA ASP A 34 -3.82 -11.72 12.41
C ASP A 34 -2.48 -12.00 13.11
N VAL A 35 -1.40 -11.41 12.61
CA VAL A 35 -0.05 -11.50 13.21
C VAL A 35 0.31 -10.28 14.05
N ASP A 36 -0.66 -9.38 14.27
CA ASP A 36 -0.49 -8.14 15.04
C ASP A 36 0.70 -7.25 14.57
N GLY A 37 1.01 -7.28 13.27
CA GLY A 37 2.17 -6.61 12.68
C GLY A 37 2.02 -5.10 12.46
N GLU A 38 3.08 -4.45 11.99
CA GLU A 38 3.05 -3.03 11.60
C GLU A 38 3.09 -2.86 10.08
N ILE A 39 2.61 -1.72 9.59
CA ILE A 39 2.66 -1.32 8.18
C ILE A 39 3.52 -0.06 8.05
N LEU A 40 4.53 -0.11 7.18
CA LEU A 40 5.29 1.05 6.72
C LEU A 40 4.92 1.35 5.26
N CYS A 41 4.37 2.53 5.00
CA CYS A 41 3.99 2.96 3.66
C CYS A 41 4.99 3.99 3.12
N VAL A 42 5.74 3.65 2.08
CA VAL A 42 6.69 4.58 1.43
C VAL A 42 6.15 5.02 0.07
N SER A 43 6.16 6.33 -0.20
CA SER A 43 5.79 6.85 -1.53
C SER A 43 6.81 6.42 -2.58
N GLN A 44 6.35 5.74 -3.65
CA GLN A 44 7.23 5.16 -4.67
C GLN A 44 6.74 5.41 -6.10
N PHE A 45 6.97 6.60 -6.65
CA PHE A 45 6.55 6.96 -8.01
C PHE A 45 7.26 6.14 -9.10
N THR A 46 8.46 5.62 -8.82
CA THR A 46 9.24 4.87 -9.81
C THR A 46 8.58 3.56 -10.24
N LEU A 47 7.63 3.03 -9.45
CA LEU A 47 6.82 1.86 -9.85
C LEU A 47 5.92 2.15 -11.06
N HIS A 48 5.70 3.42 -11.43
CA HIS A 48 5.01 3.83 -12.65
C HIS A 48 5.98 4.20 -13.78
N SER A 49 7.24 3.73 -13.72
CA SER A 49 8.18 3.88 -14.81
C SER A 49 7.79 3.05 -16.03
N MET A 50 8.13 3.56 -17.20
CA MET A 50 8.29 2.77 -18.42
C MET A 50 9.72 2.88 -18.91
N LEU A 51 10.14 1.92 -19.71
CA LEU A 51 11.46 1.90 -20.33
C LEU A 51 11.37 2.45 -21.75
N LYS A 52 12.15 3.50 -22.04
CA LYS A 52 12.45 3.97 -23.39
C LYS A 52 13.88 3.55 -23.72
N GLY A 53 14.04 2.38 -24.32
CA GLY A 53 15.33 1.69 -24.34
C GLY A 53 15.76 1.35 -22.92
N ASN A 54 16.94 1.83 -22.50
CA ASN A 54 17.46 1.63 -21.14
C ASN A 54 17.15 2.80 -20.17
N LYS A 55 16.44 3.84 -20.64
CA LYS A 55 16.10 5.02 -19.82
C LYS A 55 14.73 4.87 -19.17
N LEU A 56 14.64 5.18 -17.88
CA LEU A 56 13.38 5.30 -17.16
C LEU A 56 12.62 6.55 -17.60
N ASP A 57 11.34 6.38 -17.89
CA ASP A 57 10.40 7.44 -18.21
C ASP A 57 9.20 7.36 -17.26
N PHE A 58 8.81 8.49 -16.67
CA PHE A 58 7.78 8.56 -15.64
C PHE A 58 6.55 9.38 -16.06
N HIS A 59 6.31 9.57 -17.37
CA HIS A 59 5.19 10.42 -17.81
C HIS A 59 3.80 9.91 -17.40
N ARG A 60 3.69 8.63 -16.97
CA ARG A 60 2.46 8.04 -16.41
C ARG A 60 2.34 8.18 -14.90
N ALA A 61 3.41 8.60 -14.21
CA ALA A 61 3.34 8.88 -12.78
C ALA A 61 2.52 10.15 -12.55
N MET A 62 1.84 10.21 -11.41
CA MET A 62 1.11 11.40 -11.01
C MET A 62 2.08 12.56 -10.74
N ALA A 63 1.68 13.79 -11.09
CA ALA A 63 2.46 14.98 -10.79
C ALA A 63 2.72 15.16 -9.29
N PRO A 64 3.85 15.77 -8.87
CA PRO A 64 4.25 15.87 -7.47
C PRO A 64 3.16 16.43 -6.55
N ASP A 65 2.56 17.56 -6.91
CA ASP A 65 1.56 18.26 -6.08
C ASP A 65 0.33 17.39 -5.79
N SER A 66 -0.22 16.75 -6.84
CA SER A 66 -1.38 15.85 -6.71
C SER A 66 -1.02 14.54 -5.99
N SER A 67 0.22 14.07 -6.14
CA SER A 67 0.68 12.81 -5.57
C SER A 67 0.78 12.83 -4.05
N LYS A 68 1.21 13.96 -3.47
CA LYS A 68 1.31 14.13 -2.02
C LYS A 68 -0.06 13.97 -1.35
N ALA A 69 -1.04 14.73 -1.82
CA ALA A 69 -2.42 14.65 -1.30
C ALA A 69 -3.03 13.25 -1.49
N THR A 70 -2.72 12.59 -2.61
CA THR A 70 -3.20 11.23 -2.88
C THR A 70 -2.56 10.20 -1.92
N TYR A 71 -1.26 10.33 -1.65
CA TYR A 71 -0.53 9.48 -0.71
C TYR A 71 -1.03 9.67 0.72
N GLU A 72 -1.19 10.91 1.17
CA GLU A 72 -1.71 11.22 2.52
C GLU A 72 -3.13 10.65 2.71
N ASN A 73 -4.01 10.82 1.72
CA ASN A 73 -5.34 10.21 1.74
C ASN A 73 -5.27 8.67 1.79
N PHE A 74 -4.38 8.05 1.01
CA PHE A 74 -4.18 6.60 1.07
C PHE A 74 -3.72 6.14 2.45
N LEU A 75 -2.78 6.85 3.07
CA LEU A 75 -2.26 6.55 4.41
C LEU A 75 -3.38 6.59 5.46
N GLU A 76 -4.25 7.59 5.41
CA GLU A 76 -5.44 7.70 6.27
C GLU A 76 -6.43 6.55 6.06
N LEU A 77 -6.64 6.13 4.81
CA LEU A 77 -7.49 4.97 4.53
C LEU A 77 -6.91 3.66 5.07
N VAL A 78 -5.58 3.48 5.05
CA VAL A 78 -4.91 2.32 5.65
C VAL A 78 -5.03 2.36 7.17
N ARG A 79 -4.79 3.51 7.80
CA ARG A 79 -4.99 3.74 9.25
C ARG A 79 -6.39 3.37 9.68
N LYS A 80 -7.41 3.88 8.97
CA LYS A 80 -8.83 3.58 9.23
C LYS A 80 -9.20 2.12 9.02
N ALA A 81 -8.54 1.42 8.09
CA ALA A 81 -8.80 0.02 7.82
C ALA A 81 -8.10 -0.95 8.81
N TYR A 82 -7.11 -0.47 9.57
CA TYR A 82 -6.33 -1.27 10.51
C TYR A 82 -6.26 -0.67 11.92
N ASN A 83 -5.18 0.04 12.25
CA ASN A 83 -4.95 0.69 13.53
C ASN A 83 -3.95 1.85 13.32
N THR A 84 -4.32 3.06 13.73
CA THR A 84 -3.50 4.26 13.53
C THR A 84 -2.10 4.16 14.15
N SER A 85 -1.96 3.50 15.31
CA SER A 85 -0.67 3.36 16.00
C SER A 85 0.32 2.42 15.29
N LYS A 86 -0.17 1.56 14.40
CA LYS A 86 0.61 0.53 13.70
C LYS A 86 0.88 0.85 12.23
N VAL A 87 0.52 2.05 11.77
CA VAL A 87 0.71 2.48 10.38
C VAL A 87 1.60 3.72 10.33
N LYS A 88 2.81 3.52 9.81
CA LYS A 88 3.85 4.54 9.63
C LYS A 88 3.94 4.92 8.15
N GLY A 89 4.19 6.19 7.87
CA GLY A 89 4.34 6.74 6.52
C GLY A 89 5.59 7.61 6.43
#